data_AF-A0A8J7XY44-F1
#
_entry.id   AF-A0A8J7XY44-F1
#
_cell.length_a   1.000
_cell.length_b   1.000
_cell.length_c   1.000
_cell.angle_alpha   90.00
_cell.angle_beta   90.00
_cell.angle_gamma   90.00
#
_symmetry.space_group_name_H-M   'P 1'
#
loop_
_entity.id
_entity.type
_entity.pdbx_description
1 polymer ?
#
loop_
_entity_poly.entity_id
_entity_poly.type
_entity_poly.pdbx_seq_one_letter_code
_entity_poly.pdbx_strand_id
1 'polypeptide(L)'
;MYEAGLTYALMAGFTATLLMLYAVEKRNDHLFLFSLMFLIISWSGIEWALWLQGWNLFDMVFTPIVPLASFFVGWTLFVIYVAEKYFKRRYWIAFLLVLAFFIWISTFCMNCLAD
;
A
#
# COMPACT_ATOMS: atom_id res chain seq x y z
N MET A 1 20.60 6.89 -2.64
CA MET A 1 19.41 7.54 -2.00
C MET A 1 18.13 6.72 -2.17
N TYR A 2 17.96 5.96 -3.27
CA TYR A 2 16.77 5.12 -3.52
C TYR A 2 16.56 3.97 -2.52
N GLU A 3 17.63 3.27 -2.11
CA GLU A 3 17.53 2.17 -1.12
C GLU A 3 17.05 2.65 0.26
N ALA A 4 17.45 3.87 0.65
CA ALA A 4 16.97 4.49 1.88
C ALA A 4 15.46 4.82 1.77
N GLY A 5 15.02 5.38 0.63
CA GLY A 5 13.61 5.64 0.37
C GLY A 5 12.74 4.37 0.44
N LEU A 6 13.20 3.27 -0.16
CA LEU A 6 12.52 1.97 -0.11
C LEU A 6 12.41 1.43 1.33
N THR A 7 13.52 1.45 2.07
CA THR A 7 13.54 0.96 3.46
C THR A 7 12.67 1.80 4.39
N TYR A 8 12.69 3.13 4.27
CA TYR A 8 11.79 4.01 5.03
C TYR A 8 10.32 3.78 4.68
N ALA A 9 10.00 3.58 3.40
CA ALA A 9 8.63 3.31 2.98
C ALA A 9 8.13 1.97 3.51
N LEU A 10 8.96 0.92 3.51
CA LEU A 10 8.65 -0.38 4.12
C LEU A 10 8.43 -0.28 5.63
N MET A 11 9.32 0.43 6.35
CA MET A 11 9.18 0.65 7.79
C MET A 11 7.92 1.45 8.12
N ALA A 12 7.61 2.49 7.33
CA ALA A 12 6.42 3.32 7.51
C ALA A 12 5.12 2.53 7.33
N GLY A 13 5.08 1.63 6.36
CA GLY A 13 3.90 0.78 6.20
C GLY A 13 3.79 -0.28 7.31
N PHE A 14 4.92 -0.82 7.80
CA PHE A 14 4.89 -1.76 8.93
C PHE A 14 4.36 -1.08 10.19
N THR A 15 4.82 0.13 10.50
CA THR A 15 4.30 0.91 11.62
C THR A 15 2.83 1.30 11.41
N ALA A 16 2.39 1.55 10.18
CA ALA A 16 0.97 1.78 9.86
C ALA A 16 0.11 0.54 10.17
N THR A 17 0.58 -0.68 9.89
CA THR A 17 -0.16 -1.91 10.26
C THR A 17 -0.28 -2.09 11.78
N LEU A 18 0.78 -1.77 12.54
CA LEU A 18 0.74 -1.77 14.00
C LEU A 18 -0.24 -0.71 14.54
N LEU A 19 -0.22 0.48 13.95
CA LEU A 19 -1.16 1.56 14.29
C LEU A 19 -2.61 1.13 14.01
N MET A 20 -2.86 0.38 12.93
CA MET A 20 -4.17 -0.16 12.60
C MET A 20 -4.67 -1.14 13.67
N LEU A 21 -3.81 -2.05 14.13
CA LEU A 21 -4.14 -2.98 15.23
C LEU A 21 -4.44 -2.24 16.54
N TYR A 22 -3.63 -1.24 16.86
CA TYR A 22 -3.84 -0.42 18.06
C TYR A 22 -5.13 0.40 17.97
N ALA A 23 -5.42 0.98 16.80
CA ALA A 23 -6.64 1.74 16.55
C ALA A 23 -7.90 0.88 16.75
N VAL A 24 -7.82 -0.37 16.29
CA VAL A 24 -8.83 -1.39 16.47
C VAL A 24 -9.05 -1.73 17.94
N GLU A 25 -7.99 -1.95 18.70
CA GLU A 25 -8.06 -2.25 20.14
C GLU A 25 -8.71 -1.10 20.92
N LYS A 26 -8.32 0.14 20.60
CA LYS A 26 -8.88 1.36 21.19
C LYS A 26 -10.27 1.73 20.64
N ARG A 27 -10.80 0.99 19.67
CA ARG A 27 -12.05 1.28 18.94
C ARG A 27 -12.12 2.73 18.44
N ASN A 28 -11.00 3.28 17.99
CA ASN A 28 -10.92 4.65 17.52
C ASN A 28 -10.94 4.71 16.00
N ASP A 29 -12.04 5.24 15.46
CA ASP A 29 -12.29 5.31 14.02
C ASP A 29 -11.34 6.27 13.30
N HIS A 30 -10.93 7.35 13.95
CA HIS A 30 -10.01 8.32 13.37
C HIS A 30 -8.60 7.73 13.22
N LEU A 31 -8.10 7.05 14.26
CA LEU A 31 -6.79 6.40 14.17
C LEU A 31 -6.77 5.30 13.09
N PHE A 32 -7.88 4.60 12.91
CA PHE A 32 -8.01 3.58 11.86
C PHE A 32 -7.91 4.22 10.47
N LEU A 33 -8.59 5.34 10.25
CA LEU A 33 -8.53 6.10 9.00
C LEU A 33 -7.11 6.64 8.74
N PHE A 34 -6.45 7.18 9.77
CA PHE A 34 -5.06 7.60 9.67
C PHE A 34 -4.13 6.44 9.30
N SER A 35 -4.30 5.27 9.92
CA SER A 35 -3.48 4.09 9.60
C SER A 35 -3.63 3.67 8.13
N LEU A 36 -4.85 3.73 7.57
CA LEU A 36 -5.11 3.46 6.16
C LEU A 36 -4.43 4.47 5.25
N MET A 37 -4.51 5.76 5.58
CA MET A 37 -3.85 6.81 4.79
C MET A 37 -2.33 6.64 4.77
N PHE A 38 -1.71 6.36 5.92
CA PHE A 38 -0.26 6.10 6.01
C PHE A 38 0.15 4.88 5.19
N LEU A 39 -0.69 3.85 5.15
CA LEU A 39 -0.43 2.63 4.38
C LEU A 39 -0.47 2.89 2.87
N ILE A 40 -1.42 3.70 2.39
CA ILE A 40 -1.48 4.14 0.98
C ILE A 40 -0.25 4.98 0.62
N ILE A 41 0.14 5.92 1.49
CA ILE A 41 1.31 6.78 1.26
C ILE A 41 2.58 5.94 1.21
N SER A 42 2.76 4.99 2.15
CA SER A 42 3.86 4.04 2.14
C SER A 42 3.91 3.28 0.81
N TRP A 43 2.78 2.76 0.33
CA TRP A 43 2.72 2.10 -0.97
C TRP A 43 3.13 2.98 -2.14
N SER A 44 2.59 4.20 -2.22
CA SER A 44 2.98 5.15 -3.28
C SER A 44 4.48 5.48 -3.22
N GLY A 45 5.07 5.52 -2.02
CA GLY A 45 6.51 5.69 -1.83
C GLY A 45 7.34 4.49 -2.30
N ILE A 46 6.88 3.26 -2.05
CA ILE A 46 7.54 2.04 -2.53
C ILE A 46 7.46 1.97 -4.06
N GLU A 47 6.28 2.25 -4.60
CA GLU A 47 6.04 2.30 -6.04
C GLU A 47 6.93 3.35 -6.71
N TRP A 48 6.98 4.57 -6.19
CA TRP A 48 7.83 5.64 -6.70
C TRP A 48 9.32 5.28 -6.65
N ALA A 49 9.78 4.65 -5.56
CA ALA A 49 11.16 4.22 -5.42
C ALA A 49 11.55 3.14 -6.44
N LEU A 50 10.63 2.22 -6.76
CA LEU A 50 10.82 1.20 -7.80
C LEU A 50 10.69 1.79 -9.21
N TRP A 51 9.80 2.77 -9.39
CA TRP A 51 9.61 3.48 -10.64
C TRP A 51 10.88 4.22 -11.08
N LEU A 52 11.59 4.86 -10.14
CA LEU A 52 12.90 5.48 -10.36
C LEU A 52 14.00 4.49 -10.78
N GLN A 53 13.81 3.19 -10.52
CA GLN A 53 14.72 2.13 -10.95
C GLN A 53 14.29 1.50 -12.30
N GLY A 54 13.23 2.01 -12.93
CA GLY A 54 12.68 1.47 -14.18
C GLY A 54 11.79 0.24 -13.99
N TRP A 55 11.41 -0.07 -12.74
CA TRP A 55 10.60 -1.24 -12.42
C TRP A 55 9.16 -0.85 -12.10
N ASN A 56 8.22 -1.63 -12.64
CA ASN A 56 6.80 -1.48 -12.30
C ASN A 56 6.42 -2.44 -11.18
N LEU A 57 6.01 -1.91 -10.03
CA LEU A 57 5.58 -2.74 -8.90
C LEU A 57 4.36 -3.60 -9.27
N PHE A 58 3.45 -3.11 -10.10
CA PHE A 58 2.24 -3.83 -10.49
C PHE A 58 2.48 -4.86 -11.59
N ASP A 59 3.43 -4.62 -12.49
CA ASP A 59 3.88 -5.64 -13.44
C ASP A 59 4.71 -6.72 -12.71
N MET A 60 5.50 -6.30 -11.71
CA MET A 60 6.22 -7.20 -10.82
C MET A 60 5.31 -8.13 -10.03
N VAL A 61 4.07 -7.73 -9.68
CA VAL A 61 3.11 -8.60 -9.01
C VAL A 61 2.73 -9.82 -9.87
N PHE A 62 2.79 -9.71 -11.19
CA PHE A 62 2.55 -10.83 -12.12
C PHE A 62 3.81 -11.63 -12.45
N THR A 63 4.98 -11.15 -12.04
CA THR A 63 6.26 -11.88 -12.12
C THR A 63 6.62 -12.49 -10.76
N PRO A 64 7.31 -13.64 -10.69
CA PRO A 64 7.64 -14.29 -9.42
C PRO A 64 8.84 -13.62 -8.73
N ILE A 65 8.78 -12.30 -8.48
CA ILE A 65 9.75 -11.58 -7.64
C ILE A 65 9.18 -11.61 -6.21
N VAL A 66 9.53 -12.71 -5.53
CA VAL A 66 8.88 -13.27 -4.34
C VAL A 66 8.77 -12.36 -3.10
N PRO A 67 9.69 -11.42 -2.78
CA PRO A 67 9.60 -10.69 -1.50
C PRO A 67 8.70 -9.45 -1.51
N LEU A 68 8.62 -8.69 -2.61
CA LEU A 68 7.87 -7.43 -2.67
C LEU A 68 6.39 -7.62 -3.03
N ALA A 69 6.10 -8.53 -3.98
CA ALA A 69 4.74 -8.85 -4.36
C ALA A 69 3.95 -9.51 -3.22
N SER A 70 4.59 -10.44 -2.48
CA SER A 70 3.98 -11.08 -1.30
C SER A 70 3.71 -10.08 -0.17
N PHE A 71 4.57 -9.09 0.00
CA PHE A 71 4.38 -8.01 0.96
C PHE A 71 3.17 -7.12 0.61
N PHE A 72 3.02 -6.77 -0.67
CA PHE A 72 1.91 -5.95 -1.15
C PHE A 72 0.55 -6.67 -1.02
N VAL A 73 0.49 -7.92 -1.50
CA VAL A 73 -0.72 -8.75 -1.40
C VAL A 73 -1.05 -9.05 0.06
N GLY A 74 -0.05 -9.38 0.88
CA GLY A 74 -0.22 -9.69 2.30
C GLY A 74 -0.83 -8.53 3.09
N TRP A 75 -0.36 -7.30 2.87
CA TRP A 75 -0.95 -6.12 3.52
C TRP A 75 -2.34 -5.78 3.02
N THR A 76 -2.60 -5.94 1.71
CA THR A 76 -3.93 -5.70 1.16
C THR A 76 -4.94 -6.68 1.79
N LEU A 77 -4.59 -7.96 1.87
CA LEU A 77 -5.41 -8.98 2.51
C LEU A 77 -5.58 -8.73 4.01
N PHE A 78 -4.53 -8.27 4.69
CA PHE A 78 -4.59 -7.92 6.11
C PHE A 78 -5.57 -6.75 6.37
N VAL A 79 -5.50 -5.70 5.56
CA VAL A 79 -6.43 -4.55 5.65
C VAL A 79 -7.88 -5.00 5.43
N ILE A 80 -8.14 -5.85 4.42
CA ILE A 80 -9.48 -6.39 4.15
C ILE A 80 -9.96 -7.23 5.33
N TYR A 81 -9.14 -8.16 5.82
CA TYR A 81 -9.47 -9.04 6.95
C TYR A 81 -9.80 -8.24 8.22
N VAL A 82 -8.96 -7.26 8.58
CA VAL A 82 -9.21 -6.41 9.75
C VAL A 82 -10.48 -5.58 9.53
N ALA A 83 -10.65 -4.92 8.39
CA ALA A 83 -11.82 -4.10 8.14
C ALA A 83 -13.14 -4.89 8.13
N GLU A 84 -13.13 -6.13 7.62
CA GLU A 84 -14.28 -7.03 7.61
C GLU A 84 -14.62 -7.54 9.02
N LYS A 85 -13.60 -7.95 9.79
CA LYS A 85 -13.77 -8.40 11.19
C LYS A 85 -14.40 -7.35 12.10
N TYR A 86 -14.17 -6.06 11.84
CA TYR A 86 -14.74 -4.95 12.60
C TYR A 86 -15.95 -4.28 11.91
N PHE A 87 -16.58 -4.95 10.94
CA PHE A 87 -17.78 -4.47 10.22
C PHE A 87 -17.62 -3.09 9.56
N LYS A 88 -16.39 -2.67 9.24
CA LYS A 88 -16.06 -1.37 8.64
C LYS A 88 -16.05 -1.42 7.12
N ARG A 89 -17.17 -1.88 6.54
CA ARG A 89 -17.27 -2.18 5.10
C ARG A 89 -16.99 -0.98 4.20
N ARG A 90 -17.42 0.22 4.62
CA ARG A 90 -17.23 1.46 3.86
C ARG A 90 -15.75 1.84 3.69
N TYR A 91 -14.91 1.54 4.67
CA TYR A 91 -13.51 1.97 4.68
C TYR A 91 -12.62 1.13 3.77
N TRP A 92 -12.81 -0.20 3.73
CA TRP A 92 -12.00 -1.04 2.82
C TRP A 92 -12.44 -0.92 1.36
N ILE A 93 -13.72 -0.67 1.08
CA ILE A 93 -14.18 -0.39 -0.28
C ILE A 93 -13.57 0.92 -0.80
N ALA A 94 -13.57 1.98 0.03
CA ALA A 94 -12.91 3.24 -0.31
C ALA A 94 -11.40 3.04 -0.52
N PHE A 95 -10.76 2.22 0.32
CA PHE A 95 -9.35 1.86 0.17
C PHE A 95 -9.07 1.16 -1.17
N LEU A 96 -9.87 0.17 -1.57
CA LEU A 96 -9.71 -0.52 -2.86
C LEU A 96 -9.92 0.40 -4.06
N LEU A 97 -10.88 1.33 -3.98
CA LEU A 97 -11.09 2.33 -5.04
C LEU A 97 -9.88 3.24 -5.21
N VAL A 98 -9.30 3.71 -4.11
CA VAL A 98 -8.08 4.53 -4.14
C VAL A 98 -6.91 3.71 -4.68
N LEU A 99 -6.75 2.47 -4.25
CA LEU A 99 -5.76 1.53 -4.78
C LEU A 99 -5.86 1.37 -6.30
N ALA A 100 -7.07 1.11 -6.80
CA ALA A 100 -7.33 0.96 -8.23
C ALA A 100 -6.99 2.23 -9.01
N PHE A 101 -7.24 3.40 -8.43
CA PHE A 101 -6.86 4.68 -9.02
C PHE A 101 -5.33 4.84 -9.09
N PHE A 102 -4.58 4.46 -8.06
CA PHE A 102 -3.11 4.46 -8.09
C PHE A 102 -2.56 3.46 -9.11
N ILE A 103 -3.12 2.26 -9.21
CA ILE A 103 -2.77 1.27 -10.24
C ILE A 103 -2.98 1.83 -11.66
N TRP A 104 -4.09 2.54 -11.87
CA TRP A 104 -4.39 3.16 -13.15
C TRP A 104 -3.35 4.24 -13.49
N ILE A 105 -3.02 5.12 -12.55
CA ILE A 105 -2.01 6.15 -12.78
C ILE A 105 -0.65 5.52 -13.07
N SER A 106 -0.23 4.52 -12.30
CA SER A 106 1.09 3.90 -12.43
C SER A 106 1.30 3.25 -13.81
N THR A 107 0.28 2.54 -14.29
CA THR A 107 0.32 1.85 -15.59
C THR A 107 0.30 2.82 -16.77
N PHE A 108 -0.45 3.92 -16.69
CA PHE A 108 -0.50 4.93 -17.76
C PHE A 108 0.68 5.90 -17.73
N CYS A 109 1.21 6.29 -16.55
CA CYS A 109 2.36 7.21 -16.47
C CYS A 109 3.69 6.56 -16.90
N MET A 110 3.85 5.24 -16.76
CA MET A 110 5.04 4.54 -17.29
C MET A 110 5.15 4.61 -18.81
N ASN A 111 4.02 4.59 -19.52
CA ASN A 111 4.01 4.79 -20.96
C ASN A 111 4.38 6.23 -21.38
N CYS A 112 4.36 7.20 -20.46
CA CYS A 112 4.72 8.59 -20.75
C CYS A 112 6.22 8.92 -20.58
N LEU A 113 7.01 8.02 -19.99
CA LEU A 113 8.46 8.21 -19.77
C LEU A 113 9.32 7.38 -20.71
N ALA A 114 8.69 6.55 -21.54
CA ALA A 114 9.33 5.76 -22.57
C ALA A 114 9.48 6.50 -23.93
N ASP A 115 9.03 7.76 -24.00
CA ASP A 115 9.26 8.70 -25.12
C ASP A 115 10.29 9.78 -24.74
#